data_AF-A0A0H3WXR5-F1
#
_entry.id   AF-A0A0H3WXR5-F1
#
_cell.length_a   1.000
_cell.length_b   1.000
_cell.length_c   1.000
_cell.angle_alpha   90.00
_cell.angle_beta   90.00
_cell.angle_gamma   90.00
#
_symmetry.space_group_name_H-M   'P 1'
#
loop_
_entity.id
_entity.type
_entity.pdbx_description
1 polymer ?
#
loop_
_entity_poly.entity_id
_entity_poly.type
_entity_poly.pdbx_seq_one_letter_code
_entity_poly.pdbx_strand_id
1 'polypeptide(L)'
;MNTNSLIASLNLWFAKTQFGTSSRIEFYETLALMLENRVLVAEALSEMCAVASRNGKNMNQPMAIIMNDCLESINQGASLADALGPWVDSNEVGVLAAGERSGDLSRAVYDVIALLKAQQRIMAAVVGASMYPLVLLAMLAMLLHIVATSLVPKLSSVSKPETWEGPAYLLYLISNFVNSYGTTVVVSLVMIVVLIWISLPRLGGGIRVALDGVPPWSIYRDIHGAIFMLNVSLLIGSGLMLQQALELLRDRAASSWLRVRIEATLERIAAGRDLGQALEDSNLNFPSARAISYLKLFSKRSGFDASMSNFAKKWLDKTIDGVQGASKIFLLATIILMGGMLTLVVGAVSSIESAIEQSTVQ
;
A
#
# COMPACT_ATOMS: atom_id res chain seq x y z
N MET A 1 38.77 7.01 -1.55
CA MET A 1 37.41 7.32 -2.09
C MET A 1 37.34 8.83 -2.29
N ASN A 2 37.04 9.26 -3.52
CA ASN A 2 37.16 10.66 -3.93
C ASN A 2 35.92 11.44 -3.44
N THR A 3 36.07 12.65 -2.92
CA THR A 3 34.94 13.47 -2.41
C THR A 3 33.89 13.72 -3.49
N ASN A 4 34.32 13.87 -4.74
CA ASN A 4 33.43 14.04 -5.90
C ASN A 4 32.56 12.82 -6.20
N SER A 5 33.07 11.59 -5.99
CA SER A 5 32.26 10.37 -6.18
C SER A 5 31.20 10.22 -5.09
N LEU A 6 31.50 10.68 -3.86
CA LEU A 6 30.53 10.69 -2.76
C LEU A 6 29.40 11.69 -3.02
N ILE A 7 29.72 12.92 -3.43
CA ILE A 7 28.72 13.95 -3.75
C ILE A 7 27.82 13.48 -4.92
N ALA A 8 28.40 12.88 -5.96
CA ALA A 8 27.62 12.31 -7.06
C ALA A 8 26.68 11.20 -6.58
N SER A 9 27.16 10.26 -5.76
CA SER A 9 26.31 9.18 -5.22
C SER A 9 25.18 9.69 -4.31
N LEU A 10 25.44 10.75 -3.54
CA LEU A 10 24.45 11.41 -2.69
C LEU A 10 23.39 12.13 -3.53
N ASN A 11 23.80 12.83 -4.59
CA ASN A 11 22.87 13.49 -5.51
C ASN A 11 21.99 12.49 -6.26
N LEU A 12 22.54 11.35 -6.68
CA LEU A 12 21.77 10.27 -7.31
C LEU A 12 20.76 9.66 -6.34
N TRP A 13 21.18 9.38 -5.11
CA TRP A 13 20.28 8.88 -4.07
C TRP A 13 19.16 9.88 -3.77
N PHE A 14 19.51 11.16 -3.61
CA PHE A 14 18.54 12.23 -3.38
C PHE A 14 17.58 12.39 -4.56
N ALA A 15 18.08 12.32 -5.79
CA ALA A 15 17.26 12.38 -7.00
C ALA A 15 16.25 11.24 -7.05
N LYS A 16 16.69 10.00 -6.76
CA LYS A 16 15.82 8.83 -6.70
C LYS A 16 14.74 8.96 -5.62
N THR A 17 15.06 9.55 -4.47
CA THR A 17 14.05 9.79 -3.41
C THR A 17 13.04 10.87 -3.78
N GLN A 18 13.45 11.88 -4.55
CA GLN A 18 12.57 12.97 -5.00
C GLN A 18 11.72 12.56 -6.21
N PHE A 19 12.11 11.53 -6.97
CA PHE A 19 11.32 10.98 -8.06
C PHE A 19 10.19 10.06 -7.55
N GLY A 20 9.39 10.58 -6.62
CA GLY A 20 8.22 9.91 -6.10
C GLY A 20 7.09 9.81 -7.11
N THR A 21 6.02 9.08 -6.77
CA THR A 21 4.86 8.84 -7.65
C THR A 21 4.25 10.11 -8.23
N SER A 22 4.09 11.19 -7.45
CA SER A 22 3.52 12.44 -7.96
C SER A 22 4.41 13.10 -9.02
N SER A 23 5.72 13.15 -8.80
CA SER A 23 6.67 13.72 -9.76
C SER A 23 6.82 12.85 -11.00
N ARG A 24 6.75 11.51 -10.86
CA ARG A 24 6.68 10.59 -12.00
C ARG A 24 5.43 10.85 -12.85
N ILE A 25 4.26 11.04 -12.22
CA ILE A 25 3.02 11.39 -12.93
C ILE A 25 3.20 12.69 -13.74
N GLU A 26 3.70 13.75 -13.11
CA GLU A 26 3.94 15.05 -13.79
C GLU A 26 4.94 14.90 -14.96
N PHE A 27 6.02 14.13 -14.75
CA PHE A 27 6.99 13.80 -15.78
C PHE A 27 6.32 13.11 -16.98
N TYR A 28 5.53 12.06 -16.74
CA TYR A 28 4.86 11.33 -17.81
C TYR A 28 3.74 12.14 -18.46
N GLU A 29 2.99 12.96 -17.72
CA GLU A 29 1.97 13.85 -18.29
C GLU A 29 2.61 14.87 -19.24
N THR A 30 3.74 15.45 -18.86
CA THR A 30 4.50 16.36 -19.73
C THR A 30 5.02 15.62 -20.96
N LEU A 31 5.62 14.44 -20.78
CA LEU A 31 6.13 13.63 -21.88
C LEU A 31 5.01 13.24 -22.85
N ALA A 32 3.84 12.82 -22.35
CA ALA A 32 2.69 12.46 -23.15
C ALA A 32 2.25 13.63 -24.05
N LEU A 33 2.13 14.83 -23.49
CA LEU A 33 1.77 16.04 -24.24
C LEU A 33 2.77 16.36 -25.35
N MET A 34 4.07 16.16 -25.12
CA MET A 34 5.09 16.37 -26.16
C MET A 34 4.99 15.30 -27.26
N LEU A 35 4.81 14.04 -26.89
CA LEU A 35 4.66 12.94 -27.85
C LEU A 35 3.40 13.07 -28.71
N GLU A 36 2.28 13.55 -28.15
CA GLU A 36 1.05 13.87 -28.90
C GLU A 36 1.29 14.95 -29.96
N ASN A 37 2.15 15.91 -29.64
CA ASN A 37 2.59 16.96 -30.57
C ASN A 37 3.70 16.49 -31.52
N ARG A 38 3.96 15.17 -31.58
CA ARG A 38 4.97 14.52 -32.45
C ARG A 38 6.41 14.95 -32.18
N VAL A 39 6.70 15.45 -30.99
CA VAL A 39 8.07 15.70 -30.55
C VAL A 39 8.77 14.36 -30.32
N LEU A 40 10.03 14.24 -30.75
CA LEU A 40 10.81 13.02 -30.51
C LEU A 40 11.16 12.89 -29.03
N VAL A 41 11.27 11.65 -28.52
CA VAL A 41 11.55 11.39 -27.09
C VAL A 41 12.82 12.11 -26.61
N ALA A 42 13.90 12.08 -27.40
CA ALA A 42 15.15 12.75 -27.05
C ALA A 42 15.00 14.28 -26.98
N GLU A 43 14.26 14.87 -27.91
CA GLU A 43 13.98 16.31 -27.91
C GLU A 43 13.10 16.69 -26.72
N ALA A 44 12.06 15.91 -26.43
CA ALA A 44 11.20 16.09 -25.27
C ALA A 44 12.00 16.06 -23.95
N LEU A 45 12.85 15.04 -23.77
CA LEU A 45 13.70 14.94 -22.57
C LEU A 45 14.70 16.09 -22.46
N SER A 46 15.25 16.57 -23.57
CA SER A 46 16.15 17.71 -23.60
C SER A 46 15.44 19.00 -23.15
N GLU A 47 14.25 19.27 -23.69
CA GLU A 47 13.45 20.44 -23.28
C GLU A 47 12.99 20.36 -21.83
N MET A 48 12.51 19.19 -21.39
CA MET A 48 12.13 18.95 -19.99
C MET A 48 13.33 19.13 -19.06
N CYS A 49 14.52 18.65 -19.45
CA CYS A 49 15.77 18.84 -18.70
C CYS A 49 16.16 20.32 -18.63
N ALA A 50 16.00 21.08 -19.72
CA ALA A 50 16.25 22.51 -19.73
C ALA A 50 15.32 23.23 -18.74
N VAL A 51 14.02 22.92 -18.73
CA VAL A 51 13.07 23.49 -17.78
C VAL A 51 13.44 23.12 -16.34
N ALA A 52 13.68 21.83 -16.06
CA ALA A 52 14.04 21.35 -14.73
C ALA A 52 15.35 21.97 -14.22
N SER A 53 16.33 22.20 -15.09
CA SER A 53 17.63 22.79 -14.74
C SER A 53 17.61 24.32 -14.67
N ARG A 54 16.46 24.98 -14.87
CA ARG A 54 16.33 26.45 -15.02
C ARG A 54 17.21 26.98 -16.16
N ASN A 55 17.13 26.34 -17.31
CA ASN A 55 17.94 26.58 -18.51
C ASN A 55 19.45 26.45 -18.23
N GLY A 56 19.84 25.34 -17.59
CA GLY A 56 21.25 25.02 -17.28
C GLY A 56 21.83 25.74 -16.07
N LYS A 57 21.08 26.61 -15.38
CA LYS A 57 21.56 27.33 -14.19
C LYS A 57 21.80 26.42 -12.99
N ASN A 58 21.08 25.30 -12.87
CA ASN A 58 21.27 24.35 -11.79
C ASN A 58 20.95 22.91 -12.23
N MET A 59 21.99 22.19 -12.67
CA MET A 59 21.90 20.78 -13.07
C MET A 59 21.80 19.81 -11.86
N ASN A 60 22.03 20.29 -10.64
CA ASN A 60 21.93 19.45 -9.44
C ASN A 60 20.48 19.25 -8.98
N GLN A 61 19.49 19.74 -9.74
CA GLN A 61 18.09 19.47 -9.45
C GLN A 61 17.74 18.01 -9.79
N PRO A 62 17.03 17.28 -8.89
CA PRO A 62 16.65 15.89 -9.08
C PRO A 62 16.16 15.53 -10.48
N MET A 63 15.18 16.26 -11.00
CA MET A 63 14.57 15.96 -12.30
C MET A 63 15.53 16.22 -13.46
N ALA A 64 16.38 17.24 -13.36
CA ALA A 64 17.38 17.53 -14.38
C ALA A 64 18.41 16.40 -14.48
N ILE A 65 18.87 15.87 -13.34
CA ILE A 65 19.79 14.71 -13.31
C ILE A 65 19.16 13.51 -14.01
N ILE A 66 17.91 13.18 -13.68
CA ILE A 66 17.20 12.01 -14.23
C ILE A 66 16.99 12.16 -15.73
N MET A 67 16.48 13.32 -16.17
CA MET A 67 16.21 13.58 -17.58
C MET A 67 17.51 13.59 -18.40
N ASN A 68 18.60 14.15 -17.86
CA ASN A 68 19.91 14.13 -18.52
C ASN A 68 20.47 12.71 -18.65
N ASP A 69 20.39 11.91 -17.59
CA ASP A 69 20.83 10.50 -17.60
C ASP A 69 20.03 9.66 -18.63
N CYS A 70 18.71 9.88 -18.69
CA CYS A 70 17.85 9.25 -19.69
C CYS A 70 18.19 9.71 -21.12
N LEU A 71 18.42 11.01 -21.31
CA LEU A 71 18.80 11.61 -22.59
C LEU A 71 20.12 11.03 -23.10
N GLU A 72 21.14 10.94 -22.24
CA GLU A 72 22.43 10.34 -22.58
C GLU A 72 22.28 8.88 -23.01
N SER A 73 21.46 8.10 -22.29
CA SER A 73 21.17 6.70 -22.62
C SER A 73 20.48 6.56 -23.98
N ILE A 74 19.48 7.40 -24.26
CA ILE A 74 18.75 7.39 -25.54
C ILE A 74 19.65 7.83 -26.70
N ASN A 75 20.51 8.83 -26.48
CA ASN A 75 21.50 9.26 -27.49
C ASN A 75 22.53 8.16 -27.81
N GLN A 76 22.75 7.22 -26.89
CA GLN A 76 23.57 6.02 -27.11
C GLN A 76 22.79 4.86 -27.76
N GLY A 77 21.52 5.04 -28.08
CA GLY A 77 20.67 4.06 -28.75
C GLY A 77 19.83 3.18 -27.82
N ALA A 78 19.77 3.47 -26.52
CA ALA A 78 18.86 2.79 -25.61
C ALA A 78 17.40 3.19 -25.86
N SER A 79 16.47 2.30 -25.51
CA SER A 79 15.04 2.63 -25.50
C SER A 79 14.70 3.50 -24.27
N LEU A 80 13.56 4.20 -24.32
CA LEU A 80 13.05 4.96 -23.18
C LEU A 80 12.79 4.05 -21.96
N ALA A 81 12.28 2.85 -22.18
CA ALA A 81 12.06 1.88 -21.11
C ALA A 81 13.38 1.48 -20.41
N ASP A 82 14.44 1.24 -21.19
CA ASP A 82 15.76 0.92 -20.66
C ASP A 82 16.40 2.11 -19.94
N ALA A 83 16.30 3.32 -20.53
CA ALA A 83 16.81 4.55 -19.96
C ALA A 83 16.16 4.92 -18.61
N LEU A 84 14.85 4.72 -18.47
CA LEU A 84 14.13 4.97 -17.21
C LEU A 84 14.31 3.84 -16.19
N GLY A 85 14.71 2.64 -16.61
CA GLY A 85 14.80 1.44 -15.77
C GLY A 85 15.52 1.60 -14.42
N PRO A 86 16.64 2.36 -14.31
CA PRO A 86 17.30 2.63 -13.04
C PRO A 86 16.48 3.49 -12.05
N TRP A 87 15.53 4.26 -12.57
CA TRP A 87 14.83 5.35 -11.88
C TRP A 87 13.41 4.98 -11.45
N VAL A 88 12.74 4.09 -12.20
CA VAL A 88 11.32 3.80 -12.03
C VAL A 88 11.03 2.37 -11.62
N ASP A 89 9.79 2.11 -11.23
CA ASP A 89 9.37 0.77 -10.89
C ASP A 89 9.25 -0.09 -12.14
N SER A 90 9.45 -1.37 -11.92
CA SER A 90 9.56 -2.38 -12.94
C SER A 90 8.28 -2.59 -13.79
N ASN A 91 7.12 -2.23 -13.24
CA ASN A 91 5.85 -2.21 -13.99
C ASN A 91 5.82 -1.07 -15.03
N GLU A 92 6.39 0.09 -14.72
CA GLU A 92 6.43 1.25 -15.63
C GLU A 92 7.33 0.92 -16.83
N VAL A 93 8.52 0.37 -16.57
CA VAL A 93 9.43 -0.14 -17.60
C VAL A 93 8.72 -1.12 -18.52
N GLY A 94 7.94 -2.04 -17.95
CA GLY A 94 7.24 -3.06 -18.72
C GLY A 94 6.19 -2.49 -19.68
N VAL A 95 5.39 -1.52 -19.22
CA VAL A 95 4.38 -0.84 -20.05
C VAL A 95 5.05 0.00 -21.14
N LEU A 96 6.11 0.74 -20.81
CA LEU A 96 6.87 1.53 -21.80
C LEU A 96 7.49 0.63 -22.87
N ALA A 97 8.18 -0.45 -22.47
CA ALA A 97 8.82 -1.37 -23.41
C ALA A 97 7.80 -2.03 -24.35
N ALA A 98 6.59 -2.29 -23.86
CA ALA A 98 5.48 -2.79 -24.69
C ALA A 98 5.04 -1.75 -25.73
N GLY A 99 4.89 -0.48 -25.32
CA GLY A 99 4.56 0.64 -26.20
C GLY A 99 5.60 0.92 -27.27
N GLU A 100 6.88 0.87 -26.90
CA GLU A 100 7.98 1.03 -27.85
C GLU A 100 7.98 -0.08 -28.90
N ARG A 101 7.74 -1.33 -28.48
CA ARG A 101 7.68 -2.48 -29.38
C ARG A 101 6.46 -2.43 -30.33
N SER A 102 5.33 -1.92 -29.85
CA SER A 102 4.11 -1.77 -30.66
C SER A 102 4.09 -0.51 -31.51
N GLY A 103 5.02 0.42 -31.28
CA GLY A 103 5.09 1.71 -31.97
C GLY A 103 4.10 2.75 -31.46
N ASP A 104 3.39 2.48 -30.35
CA ASP A 104 2.41 3.38 -29.74
C ASP A 104 2.90 3.83 -28.35
N LEU A 105 4.04 4.52 -28.34
CA LEU A 105 4.64 5.02 -27.10
C LEU A 105 3.75 6.07 -26.42
N SER A 106 3.06 6.90 -27.20
CA SER A 106 2.15 7.94 -26.67
C SER A 106 1.08 7.31 -25.77
N ARG A 107 0.41 6.25 -26.26
CA ARG A 107 -0.58 5.52 -25.45
C ARG A 107 0.05 4.83 -24.25
N ALA A 108 1.23 4.22 -24.40
CA ALA A 108 1.89 3.54 -23.30
C ALA A 108 2.26 4.49 -22.14
N VAL A 109 2.65 5.73 -22.44
CA VAL A 109 2.87 6.76 -21.41
C VAL A 109 1.57 7.04 -20.64
N TYR A 110 0.42 7.13 -21.31
CA TYR A 110 -0.89 7.26 -20.63
C TYR A 110 -1.25 6.04 -19.77
N ASP A 111 -0.92 4.83 -20.23
CA ASP A 111 -1.13 3.61 -19.47
C ASP A 111 -0.26 3.60 -18.19
N VAL A 112 0.99 4.10 -18.26
CA VAL A 112 1.85 4.31 -17.08
C VAL A 112 1.23 5.35 -16.13
N ILE A 113 0.73 6.48 -16.63
CA ILE A 113 0.05 7.49 -15.80
C ILE A 113 -1.16 6.87 -15.08
N ALA A 114 -1.96 6.08 -15.78
CA ALA A 114 -3.12 5.40 -15.20
C ALA A 114 -2.70 4.41 -14.10
N LEU A 115 -1.61 3.67 -14.31
CA LEU A 115 -1.04 2.77 -13.33
C LEU A 115 -0.56 3.52 -12.08
N LEU A 116 0.22 4.59 -12.24
CA LEU A 116 0.73 5.39 -11.11
C LEU A 116 -0.40 6.04 -10.32
N LYS A 117 -1.42 6.59 -11.00
CA LYS A 117 -2.63 7.12 -10.36
C LYS A 117 -3.38 6.04 -9.58
N ALA A 118 -3.49 4.82 -10.10
CA ALA A 118 -4.08 3.70 -9.38
C ALA A 118 -3.30 3.35 -8.11
N GLN A 119 -1.97 3.27 -8.19
CA GLN A 119 -1.11 3.03 -7.02
C GLN A 119 -1.23 4.15 -5.98
N GLN A 120 -1.24 5.41 -6.43
CA GLN A 120 -1.42 6.57 -5.55
C GLN A 120 -2.78 6.54 -4.83
N ARG A 121 -3.86 6.22 -5.55
CA ARG A 121 -5.21 6.08 -4.98
C ARG A 121 -5.27 4.97 -3.93
N ILE A 122 -4.65 3.81 -4.19
CA ILE A 122 -4.53 2.72 -3.21
C ILE A 122 -3.77 3.21 -1.97
N MET A 123 -2.58 3.79 -2.15
CA MET A 123 -1.76 4.23 -1.02
C MET A 123 -2.47 5.30 -0.19
N ALA A 124 -3.13 6.27 -0.84
CA ALA A 124 -3.94 7.26 -0.17
C ALA A 124 -5.10 6.62 0.61
N ALA A 125 -5.76 5.61 0.04
CA ALA A 125 -6.82 4.88 0.73
C ALA A 125 -6.30 4.09 1.92
N VAL A 126 -5.17 3.40 1.80
CA VAL A 126 -4.54 2.63 2.90
C VAL A 126 -4.09 3.55 4.02
N VAL A 127 -3.38 4.63 3.70
CA VAL A 127 -2.92 5.63 4.68
C VAL A 127 -4.11 6.30 5.34
N GLY A 128 -5.06 6.81 4.56
CA GLY A 128 -6.26 7.47 5.07
C GLY A 128 -7.10 6.55 5.96
N ALA A 129 -7.26 5.28 5.58
CA ALA A 129 -7.96 4.26 6.36
C ALA A 129 -7.23 3.90 7.65
N SER A 130 -5.91 4.01 7.70
CA SER A 130 -5.11 3.61 8.88
C SER A 130 -4.89 4.73 9.88
N MET A 131 -4.80 5.99 9.42
CA MET A 131 -4.47 7.14 10.28
C MET A 131 -5.47 7.34 11.42
N TYR A 132 -6.77 7.33 11.12
CA TYR A 132 -7.81 7.58 12.13
C TYR A 132 -7.83 6.51 13.24
N PRO A 133 -7.88 5.20 12.93
CA PRO A 133 -7.67 4.13 13.90
C PRO A 133 -6.47 4.32 14.81
N LEU A 134 -5.30 4.66 14.25
CA LEU A 134 -4.06 4.78 15.01
C LEU A 134 -4.12 5.95 16.01
N VAL A 135 -4.69 7.10 15.61
CA VAL A 135 -4.87 8.24 16.51
C VAL A 135 -5.83 7.89 17.64
N LEU A 136 -6.97 7.26 17.35
CA LEU A 136 -7.93 6.86 18.38
C LEU A 136 -7.37 5.81 19.34
N LEU A 137 -6.62 4.82 18.83
CA LEU A 137 -5.93 3.83 19.67
C LEU A 137 -4.88 4.50 20.57
N ALA A 138 -4.13 5.48 20.06
CA ALA A 138 -3.17 6.24 20.84
C ALA A 138 -3.86 7.06 21.94
N MET A 139 -4.99 7.69 21.64
CA MET A 139 -5.82 8.40 22.62
C MET A 139 -6.38 7.45 23.69
N LEU A 140 -6.87 6.27 23.30
CA LEU A 140 -7.36 5.25 24.24
C LEU A 140 -6.22 4.74 25.15
N ALA A 141 -5.04 4.45 24.58
CA ALA A 141 -3.87 4.05 25.34
C ALA A 141 -3.42 5.14 26.31
N MET A 142 -3.43 6.41 25.89
CA MET A 142 -3.13 7.56 26.73
C MET A 142 -4.15 7.72 27.86
N LEU A 143 -5.44 7.59 27.57
CA LEU A 143 -6.51 7.64 28.57
C LEU A 143 -6.31 6.55 29.63
N LEU A 144 -6.07 5.30 29.21
CA LEU A 144 -5.78 4.18 30.10
C LEU A 144 -4.55 4.45 30.97
N HIS A 145 -3.49 5.03 30.39
CA HIS A 145 -2.29 5.38 31.13
C HIS A 145 -2.55 6.47 32.18
N ILE A 146 -3.29 7.53 31.85
CA ILE A 146 -3.65 8.60 32.80
C ILE A 146 -4.53 8.04 33.93
N VAL A 147 -5.50 7.21 33.59
CA VAL A 147 -6.35 6.53 34.57
C VAL A 147 -5.49 5.73 35.55
N ALA A 148 -4.55 4.95 35.03
CA ALA A 148 -3.74 4.05 35.85
C ALA A 148 -2.71 4.76 36.73
N THR A 149 -2.12 5.85 36.25
CA THR A 149 -1.03 6.57 36.93
C THR A 149 -1.50 7.75 37.78
N SER A 150 -2.68 8.31 37.49
CA SER A 150 -3.17 9.52 38.15
C SER A 150 -4.53 9.33 38.81
N LEU A 151 -5.52 8.76 38.11
CA LEU A 151 -6.88 8.67 38.63
C LEU A 151 -7.00 7.63 39.74
N VAL A 152 -6.62 6.38 39.47
CA VAL A 152 -6.75 5.28 40.42
C VAL A 152 -5.93 5.52 41.71
N PRO A 153 -4.67 6.01 41.65
CA PRO A 153 -3.93 6.37 42.86
C PRO A 153 -4.65 7.43 43.72
N LYS A 154 -5.24 8.47 43.09
CA LYS A 154 -6.03 9.48 43.82
C LYS A 154 -7.26 8.86 44.49
N LEU A 155 -8.01 8.03 43.77
CA LEU A 155 -9.16 7.33 44.35
C LEU A 155 -8.74 6.42 45.52
N SER A 156 -7.63 5.70 45.38
CA SER A 156 -7.11 4.81 46.42
C SER A 156 -6.64 5.53 47.69
N SER A 157 -6.32 6.83 47.59
CA SER A 157 -5.96 7.66 48.73
C SER A 157 -7.16 8.05 49.60
N VAL A 158 -8.36 8.02 49.02
CA VAL A 158 -9.63 8.37 49.70
C VAL A 158 -10.36 7.12 50.17
N SER A 159 -10.35 6.06 49.37
CA SER A 159 -11.04 4.80 49.65
C SER A 159 -10.14 3.61 49.32
N LYS A 160 -10.12 2.60 50.20
CA LYS A 160 -9.29 1.41 50.05
C LYS A 160 -9.75 0.58 48.84
N PRO A 161 -8.87 0.22 47.89
CA PRO A 161 -9.26 -0.57 46.71
C PRO A 161 -9.90 -1.92 47.04
N GLU A 162 -9.62 -2.49 48.22
CA GLU A 162 -10.17 -3.77 48.67
C GLU A 162 -11.68 -3.70 48.96
N THR A 163 -12.23 -2.51 49.17
CA THR A 163 -13.68 -2.31 49.39
C THR A 163 -14.41 -1.92 48.11
N TRP A 164 -13.72 -1.83 46.97
CA TRP A 164 -14.34 -1.46 45.71
C TRP A 164 -15.06 -2.66 45.09
N GLU A 165 -16.28 -2.43 44.64
CA GLU A 165 -17.09 -3.42 43.90
C GLU A 165 -17.53 -2.86 42.55
N GLY A 166 -17.94 -3.75 41.63
CA GLY A 166 -18.50 -3.35 40.33
C GLY A 166 -17.54 -2.52 39.45
N PRO A 167 -17.96 -1.37 38.90
CA PRO A 167 -17.13 -0.56 37.99
C PRO A 167 -15.80 -0.08 38.59
N ALA A 168 -15.76 0.27 39.87
CA ALA A 168 -14.52 0.70 40.54
C ALA A 168 -13.49 -0.43 40.63
N TYR A 169 -13.93 -1.65 40.94
CA TYR A 169 -13.04 -2.81 40.97
C TYR A 169 -12.51 -3.15 39.57
N LEU A 170 -13.36 -3.12 38.54
CA LEU A 170 -12.91 -3.32 37.14
C LEU A 170 -11.89 -2.26 36.71
N LEU A 171 -12.11 -0.99 37.07
CA LEU A 171 -11.18 0.10 36.78
C LEU A 171 -9.82 -0.13 37.47
N TYR A 172 -9.84 -0.61 38.73
CA TYR A 172 -8.64 -0.98 39.47
C TYR A 172 -7.87 -2.13 38.82
N LEU A 173 -8.56 -3.18 38.37
CA LEU A 173 -7.93 -4.30 37.65
C LEU A 173 -7.27 -3.85 36.34
N ILE A 174 -7.97 -3.04 35.54
CA ILE A 174 -7.41 -2.47 34.29
C ILE A 174 -6.19 -1.62 34.60
N SER A 175 -6.25 -0.78 35.64
CA SER A 175 -5.13 0.05 36.08
C SER A 175 -3.91 -0.77 36.47
N ASN A 176 -4.09 -1.81 37.30
CA ASN A 176 -2.99 -2.69 37.69
C ASN A 176 -2.37 -3.42 36.50
N PHE A 177 -3.20 -3.86 35.54
CA PHE A 177 -2.71 -4.46 34.29
C PHE A 177 -1.88 -3.46 33.47
N VAL A 178 -2.36 -2.22 33.31
CA VAL A 178 -1.66 -1.17 32.57
C VAL A 178 -0.32 -0.81 33.24
N ASN A 179 -0.30 -0.67 34.57
CA ASN A 179 0.93 -0.34 35.30
C ASN A 179 1.96 -1.49 35.26
N SER A 180 1.51 -2.75 35.35
CA SER A 180 2.41 -3.91 35.41
C SER A 180 2.87 -4.39 34.03
N TYR A 181 1.97 -4.39 33.05
CA TYR A 181 2.19 -5.01 31.73
C TYR A 181 2.07 -4.03 30.57
N GLY A 182 1.72 -2.76 30.78
CA GLY A 182 1.45 -1.81 29.70
C GLY A 182 2.61 -1.62 28.73
N THR A 183 3.84 -1.48 29.24
CA THR A 183 5.05 -1.39 28.40
C THR A 183 5.30 -2.67 27.61
N THR A 184 5.16 -3.83 28.25
CA THR A 184 5.29 -5.16 27.61
C THR A 184 4.24 -5.34 26.51
N VAL A 185 2.99 -4.92 26.76
CA VAL A 185 1.90 -4.97 25.77
C VAL A 185 2.22 -4.08 24.58
N VAL A 186 2.64 -2.82 24.78
CA VAL A 186 3.02 -1.91 23.69
C VAL A 186 4.18 -2.48 22.87
N VAL A 187 5.24 -2.97 23.52
CA VAL A 187 6.39 -3.57 22.84
C VAL A 187 5.98 -4.82 22.06
N SER A 188 5.15 -5.69 22.65
CA SER A 188 4.63 -6.89 21.97
C SER A 188 3.77 -6.54 20.76
N LEU A 189 2.92 -5.51 20.85
CA LEU A 189 2.07 -5.05 19.76
C LEU A 189 2.92 -4.50 18.61
N VAL A 190 3.91 -3.66 18.91
CA VAL A 190 4.86 -3.14 17.90
C VAL A 190 5.62 -4.28 17.23
N MET A 191 6.10 -5.26 18.02
CA MET A 191 6.78 -6.44 17.48
C MET A 191 5.87 -7.23 16.53
N ILE A 192 4.61 -7.48 16.92
CA ILE A 192 3.62 -8.17 16.07
C ILE A 192 3.41 -7.40 14.76
N VAL A 193 3.21 -6.07 14.83
CA VAL A 193 3.03 -5.22 13.63
C VAL A 193 4.24 -5.30 12.70
N VAL A 194 5.46 -5.24 13.25
CA VAL A 194 6.71 -5.37 12.47
C VAL A 194 6.82 -6.74 11.81
N LEU A 195 6.54 -7.82 12.55
CA LEU A 195 6.54 -9.18 12.02
C LEU A 195 5.53 -9.34 10.89
N ILE A 196 4.31 -8.80 11.06
CA ILE A 196 3.29 -8.79 10.02
C ILE A 196 3.81 -8.03 8.79
N TRP A 197 4.35 -6.82 8.97
CA TRP A 197 4.83 -5.98 7.88
C TRP A 197 5.94 -6.65 7.06
N ILE A 198 6.88 -7.33 7.73
CA ILE A 198 7.94 -8.12 7.07
C ILE A 198 7.36 -9.36 6.38
N SER A 199 6.34 -9.99 6.97
CA SER A 199 5.72 -11.20 6.44
C SER A 199 4.99 -10.96 5.11
N LEU A 200 4.40 -9.77 4.92
CA LEU A 200 3.55 -9.44 3.78
C LEU A 200 4.25 -9.68 2.42
N PRO A 201 5.40 -9.06 2.11
CA PRO A 201 6.07 -9.24 0.81
C PRO A 201 6.96 -10.49 0.72
N ARG A 202 7.42 -11.05 1.85
CA ARG A 202 8.47 -12.09 1.86
C ARG A 202 7.93 -13.51 1.87
N LEU A 203 6.81 -13.76 2.55
CA LEU A 203 6.31 -15.13 2.72
C LEU A 203 5.54 -15.57 1.48
N GLY A 204 6.17 -16.34 0.58
CA GLY A 204 5.52 -16.90 -0.62
C GLY A 204 4.97 -18.33 -0.48
N GLY A 205 5.37 -19.08 0.56
CA GLY A 205 5.08 -20.53 0.70
C GLY A 205 3.68 -20.90 1.20
N GLY A 206 3.41 -22.19 1.33
CA GLY A 206 2.07 -22.75 1.63
C GLY A 206 1.40 -22.22 2.91
N ILE A 207 2.17 -21.93 3.97
CA ILE A 207 1.64 -21.33 5.22
C ILE A 207 0.95 -19.99 4.94
N ARG A 208 1.44 -19.23 3.94
CA ARG A 208 0.85 -17.94 3.54
C ARG A 208 -0.56 -18.08 3.01
N VAL A 209 -0.88 -19.18 2.34
CA VAL A 209 -2.19 -19.41 1.71
C VAL A 209 -3.30 -19.46 2.77
N ALA A 210 -3.01 -20.05 3.94
CA ALA A 210 -3.94 -20.04 5.08
C ALA A 210 -4.11 -18.62 5.66
N LEU A 211 -3.02 -17.86 5.75
CA LEU A 211 -3.05 -16.48 6.28
C LEU A 211 -3.78 -15.49 5.35
N ASP A 212 -3.78 -15.72 4.04
CA ASP A 212 -4.48 -14.86 3.06
C ASP A 212 -6.01 -14.83 3.26
N GLY A 213 -6.58 -15.66 4.15
CA GLY A 213 -7.98 -15.57 4.56
C GLY A 213 -8.29 -14.45 5.57
N VAL A 214 -7.28 -13.92 6.28
CA VAL A 214 -7.48 -13.05 7.45
C VAL A 214 -6.80 -11.68 7.25
N PRO A 215 -7.42 -10.56 7.66
CA PRO A 215 -6.74 -9.26 7.68
C PRO A 215 -5.51 -9.28 8.59
N PRO A 216 -4.40 -8.60 8.24
CA PRO A 216 -4.22 -7.71 7.09
C PRO A 216 -3.74 -8.40 5.80
N TRP A 217 -3.46 -9.70 5.86
CA TRP A 217 -2.96 -10.48 4.73
C TRP A 217 -3.96 -10.59 3.57
N SER A 218 -5.25 -10.73 3.87
CA SER A 218 -6.32 -10.71 2.85
C SER A 218 -6.41 -9.35 2.13
N ILE A 219 -6.22 -8.25 2.85
CA ILE A 219 -6.21 -6.89 2.30
C ILE A 219 -5.00 -6.72 1.37
N TYR A 220 -3.82 -7.17 1.80
CA TYR A 220 -2.61 -7.15 0.97
C TYR A 220 -2.81 -7.94 -0.33
N ARG A 221 -3.40 -9.15 -0.23
CA ARG A 221 -3.75 -9.95 -1.41
C ARG A 221 -4.69 -9.20 -2.35
N ASP A 222 -5.76 -8.62 -1.82
CA ASP A 222 -6.79 -7.96 -2.63
C ASP A 222 -6.22 -6.72 -3.35
N ILE A 223 -5.39 -5.93 -2.65
CA ILE A 223 -4.66 -4.78 -3.21
C ILE A 223 -3.73 -5.23 -4.35
N HIS A 224 -2.83 -6.18 -4.08
CA HIS A 224 -1.88 -6.64 -5.10
C HIS A 224 -2.58 -7.38 -6.23
N GLY A 225 -3.71 -8.03 -5.97
CA GLY A 225 -4.56 -8.64 -6.98
C GLY A 225 -5.21 -7.61 -7.90
N ALA A 226 -5.70 -6.50 -7.35
CA ALA A 226 -6.25 -5.41 -8.14
C ALA A 226 -5.18 -4.76 -9.04
N ILE A 227 -3.99 -4.49 -8.49
CA ILE A 227 -2.85 -3.94 -9.27
C ILE A 227 -2.42 -4.93 -10.34
N PHE A 228 -2.32 -6.23 -10.01
CA PHE A 228 -1.97 -7.28 -10.96
C PHE A 228 -2.96 -7.32 -12.14
N MET A 229 -4.26 -7.34 -11.87
CA MET A 229 -5.27 -7.34 -12.93
C MET A 229 -5.22 -6.07 -13.78
N LEU A 230 -4.95 -4.90 -13.17
CA LEU A 230 -4.76 -3.65 -13.90
C LEU A 230 -3.54 -3.75 -14.82
N ASN A 231 -2.38 -4.15 -14.29
CA ASN A 231 -1.15 -4.32 -15.07
C ASN A 231 -1.35 -5.28 -16.24
N VAL A 232 -1.95 -6.45 -16.01
CA VAL A 232 -2.26 -7.42 -17.07
C VAL A 232 -3.16 -6.78 -18.13
N SER A 233 -4.19 -6.02 -17.72
CA SER A 233 -5.10 -5.36 -18.66
C SER A 233 -4.42 -4.28 -19.53
N LEU A 234 -3.47 -3.53 -18.96
CA LEU A 234 -2.73 -2.49 -19.68
C LEU A 234 -1.74 -3.12 -20.66
N LEU A 235 -0.98 -4.13 -20.22
CA LEU A 235 0.00 -4.83 -21.06
C LEU A 235 -0.67 -5.55 -22.24
N ILE A 236 -1.78 -6.25 -22.01
CA ILE A 236 -2.56 -6.86 -23.10
C ILE A 236 -3.17 -5.77 -24.00
N GLY A 237 -3.68 -4.69 -23.40
CA GLY A 237 -4.20 -3.53 -24.15
C GLY A 237 -3.17 -2.84 -25.05
N SER A 238 -1.88 -2.93 -24.71
CA SER A 238 -0.74 -2.47 -25.51
C SER A 238 -0.28 -3.48 -26.58
N GLY A 239 -0.98 -4.61 -26.72
CA GLY A 239 -0.73 -5.62 -27.76
C GLY A 239 0.21 -6.76 -27.35
N LEU A 240 0.60 -6.88 -26.08
CA LEU A 240 1.36 -8.05 -25.61
C LEU A 240 0.46 -9.28 -25.49
N MET A 241 1.02 -10.44 -25.83
CA MET A 241 0.36 -11.71 -25.50
C MET A 241 0.31 -11.90 -23.98
N LEU A 242 -0.77 -12.49 -23.46
CA LEU A 242 -0.96 -12.72 -22.02
C LEU A 242 0.26 -13.37 -21.35
N GLN A 243 0.85 -14.38 -22.00
CA GLN A 243 2.04 -15.06 -21.47
C GLN A 243 3.23 -14.09 -21.32
N GLN A 244 3.51 -13.27 -22.33
CA GLN A 244 4.58 -12.26 -22.31
C GLN A 244 4.35 -11.21 -21.22
N ALA A 245 3.10 -10.77 -21.06
CA ALA A 245 2.72 -9.83 -20.01
C ALA A 245 2.99 -10.43 -18.61
N LEU A 246 2.68 -11.70 -18.39
CA LEU A 246 2.91 -12.37 -17.11
C LEU A 246 4.39 -12.66 -16.85
N GLU A 247 5.16 -13.06 -17.86
CA GLU A 247 6.63 -13.22 -17.75
C GLU A 247 7.29 -11.91 -17.34
N LEU A 248 6.90 -10.81 -18.00
CA LEU A 248 7.36 -9.48 -17.66
C LEU A 248 7.04 -9.11 -16.22
N LEU A 249 5.80 -9.34 -15.77
CA LEU A 249 5.38 -9.07 -14.38
C LEU A 249 6.08 -9.97 -13.36
N ARG A 250 6.40 -11.23 -13.69
CA ARG A 250 7.16 -12.16 -12.83
C ARG A 250 8.58 -11.67 -12.61
N ASP A 251 9.29 -11.33 -13.69
CA ASP A 251 10.70 -10.94 -13.66
C ASP A 251 10.87 -9.65 -12.87
N ARG A 252 9.88 -8.77 -13.00
CA ARG A 252 9.79 -7.46 -12.39
C ARG A 252 9.02 -7.45 -11.06
N ALA A 253 8.55 -8.59 -10.54
CA ALA A 253 7.76 -8.63 -9.31
C ALA A 253 8.54 -8.06 -8.10
N ALA A 254 7.98 -7.04 -7.45
CA ALA A 254 8.61 -6.37 -6.30
C ALA A 254 8.66 -7.25 -5.03
N SER A 255 7.84 -8.31 -4.95
CA SER A 255 7.76 -9.17 -3.78
C SER A 255 7.86 -10.66 -4.16
N SER A 256 8.54 -11.43 -3.31
CA SER A 256 8.61 -12.88 -3.46
C SER A 256 7.21 -13.51 -3.39
N TRP A 257 6.31 -12.92 -2.60
CA TRP A 257 4.91 -13.33 -2.51
C TRP A 257 4.19 -13.27 -3.86
N LEU A 258 4.38 -12.18 -4.62
CA LEU A 258 3.73 -12.00 -5.91
C LEU A 258 4.37 -12.86 -6.99
N ARG A 259 5.71 -12.97 -6.98
CA ARG A 259 6.46 -13.78 -7.96
C ARG A 259 5.98 -15.23 -7.99
N VAL A 260 5.88 -15.87 -6.82
CA VAL A 260 5.41 -17.28 -6.70
C VAL A 260 4.00 -17.46 -7.31
N ARG A 261 3.11 -16.48 -7.14
CA ARG A 261 1.74 -16.53 -7.67
C ARG A 261 1.70 -16.38 -9.18
N ILE A 262 2.49 -15.46 -9.72
CA ILE A 262 2.58 -15.26 -11.17
C ILE A 262 3.22 -16.48 -11.83
N GLU A 263 4.27 -17.02 -11.24
CA GLU A 263 4.97 -18.22 -11.73
C GLU A 263 4.04 -19.43 -11.79
N ALA A 264 3.30 -19.72 -10.71
CA ALA A 264 2.31 -20.79 -10.70
C ALA A 264 1.20 -20.58 -11.75
N THR A 265 0.84 -19.33 -12.05
CA THR A 265 -0.16 -18.99 -13.07
C THR A 265 0.39 -19.21 -14.48
N LEU A 266 1.65 -18.82 -14.72
CA LEU A 266 2.36 -19.04 -15.98
C LEU A 266 2.44 -20.52 -16.35
N GLU A 267 2.77 -21.39 -15.39
CA GLU A 267 2.81 -22.84 -15.60
C GLU A 267 1.46 -23.39 -16.11
N ARG A 268 0.34 -22.90 -15.56
CA ARG A 268 -1.01 -23.34 -15.97
C ARG A 268 -1.42 -22.79 -17.33
N ILE A 269 -1.02 -21.56 -17.65
CA ILE A 269 -1.24 -20.97 -18.97
C ILE A 269 -0.43 -21.70 -20.03
N ALA A 270 0.81 -22.07 -19.73
CA ALA A 270 1.63 -22.91 -20.60
C ALA A 270 1.00 -24.29 -20.85
N ALA A 271 0.22 -24.81 -19.89
CA ALA A 271 -0.59 -26.02 -20.02
C ALA A 271 -1.93 -25.81 -20.77
N GLY A 272 -2.18 -24.63 -21.35
CA GLY A 272 -3.36 -24.33 -22.17
C GLY A 272 -4.58 -23.83 -21.39
N ARG A 273 -4.43 -23.47 -20.11
CA ARG A 273 -5.53 -22.86 -19.33
C ARG A 273 -5.71 -21.39 -19.68
N ASP A 274 -6.95 -20.91 -19.66
CA ASP A 274 -7.22 -19.47 -19.68
C ASP A 274 -6.84 -18.80 -18.34
N LEU A 275 -6.67 -17.48 -18.33
CA LEU A 275 -6.19 -16.73 -17.14
C LEU A 275 -7.00 -17.02 -15.88
N GLY A 276 -8.34 -17.06 -15.98
CA GLY A 276 -9.21 -17.29 -14.84
C GLY A 276 -9.05 -18.71 -14.29
N GLN A 277 -8.99 -19.71 -15.18
CA GLN A 277 -8.73 -21.10 -14.80
C GLN A 277 -7.32 -21.28 -14.23
N ALA A 278 -6.31 -20.65 -14.82
CA ALA A 278 -4.93 -20.74 -14.36
C ALA A 278 -4.75 -20.19 -12.93
N LEU A 279 -5.40 -19.07 -12.61
CA LEU A 279 -5.40 -18.49 -11.27
C LEU A 279 -6.13 -19.39 -10.25
N GLU A 280 -7.23 -20.03 -10.65
CA GLU A 280 -7.96 -20.98 -9.81
C GLU A 280 -7.14 -22.25 -9.55
N ASP A 281 -6.63 -22.88 -10.61
CA ASP A 281 -5.83 -24.12 -10.58
C ASP A 281 -4.51 -23.95 -9.80
N SER A 282 -4.02 -22.71 -9.65
CA SER A 282 -2.85 -22.41 -8.83
C SER A 282 -3.06 -22.74 -7.35
N ASN A 283 -4.31 -22.76 -6.85
CA ASN A 283 -4.65 -22.97 -5.44
C ASN A 283 -3.94 -22.02 -4.45
N LEU A 284 -3.41 -20.89 -4.94
CA LEU A 284 -2.72 -19.89 -4.11
C LEU A 284 -3.66 -18.80 -3.58
N ASN A 285 -4.97 -18.96 -3.81
CA ASN A 285 -6.01 -17.98 -3.48
C ASN A 285 -5.62 -16.58 -3.94
N PHE A 286 -5.23 -16.42 -5.21
CA PHE A 286 -4.81 -15.13 -5.77
C PHE A 286 -5.39 -14.90 -7.18
N PRO A 287 -5.98 -13.72 -7.47
CA PRO A 287 -6.49 -12.71 -6.52
C PRO A 287 -7.59 -13.28 -5.60
N SER A 288 -8.47 -12.44 -5.04
CA SER A 288 -9.61 -12.96 -4.28
C SER A 288 -10.45 -13.99 -5.10
N ALA A 289 -11.02 -14.99 -4.44
CA ALA A 289 -11.87 -16.01 -5.10
C ALA A 289 -13.01 -15.40 -5.94
N ARG A 290 -13.55 -14.28 -5.48
CA ARG A 290 -14.57 -13.51 -6.21
C ARG A 290 -14.01 -12.91 -7.50
N ALA A 291 -12.80 -12.34 -7.47
CA ALA A 291 -12.14 -11.82 -8.67
C ALA A 291 -11.85 -12.94 -9.67
N ILE A 292 -11.33 -14.09 -9.23
CA ILE A 292 -11.10 -15.27 -10.07
C ILE A 292 -12.38 -15.71 -10.79
N SER A 293 -13.50 -15.76 -10.06
CA SER A 293 -14.81 -16.13 -10.63
C SER A 293 -15.24 -15.18 -11.76
N TYR A 294 -15.02 -13.88 -11.59
CA TYR A 294 -15.28 -12.90 -12.65
C TYR A 294 -14.32 -13.05 -13.83
N LEU A 295 -13.02 -13.28 -13.58
CA LEU A 295 -12.04 -13.50 -14.65
C LEU A 295 -12.41 -14.70 -15.52
N LYS A 296 -12.85 -15.81 -14.91
CA LYS A 296 -13.35 -17.00 -15.62
C LYS A 296 -14.57 -16.71 -16.50
N LEU A 297 -15.42 -15.77 -16.09
CA LEU A 297 -16.60 -15.37 -16.86
C LEU A 297 -16.23 -14.54 -18.09
N PHE A 298 -15.18 -13.72 -17.99
CA PHE A 298 -14.73 -12.85 -19.08
C PHE A 298 -13.73 -13.52 -20.02
N SER A 299 -12.90 -14.43 -19.54
CA SER A 299 -11.83 -15.09 -20.33
C SER A 299 -12.35 -15.89 -21.53
N LYS A 300 -13.63 -16.27 -21.53
CA LYS A 300 -14.29 -17.05 -22.59
C LYS A 300 -15.06 -16.21 -23.62
N ARG A 301 -15.08 -14.88 -23.47
CA ARG A 301 -15.88 -13.98 -24.33
C ARG A 301 -14.99 -13.21 -25.32
N SER A 302 -15.54 -12.89 -26.48
CA SER A 302 -14.93 -11.94 -27.42
C SER A 302 -14.87 -10.55 -26.78
N GLY A 303 -13.75 -9.83 -26.98
CA GLY A 303 -13.52 -8.53 -26.33
C GLY A 303 -13.03 -8.62 -24.88
N PHE A 304 -12.27 -9.67 -24.55
CA PHE A 304 -11.63 -9.87 -23.25
C PHE A 304 -10.83 -8.64 -22.81
N ASP A 305 -10.05 -8.01 -23.69
CA ASP A 305 -9.12 -6.93 -23.36
C ASP A 305 -9.85 -5.70 -22.79
N ALA A 306 -10.89 -5.23 -23.49
CA ALA A 306 -11.69 -4.08 -23.05
C ALA A 306 -12.51 -4.42 -21.79
N SER A 307 -13.04 -5.65 -21.71
CA SER A 307 -13.78 -6.12 -20.54
C SER A 307 -12.88 -6.24 -19.30
N MET A 308 -11.66 -6.71 -19.48
CA MET A 308 -10.64 -6.88 -18.46
C MET A 308 -10.17 -5.52 -17.92
N SER A 309 -9.93 -4.54 -18.79
CA SER A 309 -9.57 -3.18 -18.36
C SER A 309 -10.66 -2.54 -17.49
N ASN A 310 -11.92 -2.60 -17.93
CA ASN A 310 -13.05 -2.07 -17.17
C ASN A 310 -13.27 -2.84 -15.86
N PHE A 311 -13.12 -4.16 -15.88
CA PHE A 311 -13.21 -4.99 -14.70
C PHE A 311 -12.09 -4.66 -13.70
N ALA A 312 -10.84 -4.55 -14.14
CA ALA A 312 -9.70 -4.20 -13.29
C ALA A 312 -9.88 -2.83 -12.62
N LYS A 313 -10.34 -1.82 -13.36
CA LYS A 313 -10.66 -0.48 -12.81
C LYS A 313 -11.77 -0.54 -11.75
N LYS A 314 -12.89 -1.21 -12.04
CA LYS A 314 -13.99 -1.39 -11.07
C LYS A 314 -13.56 -2.20 -9.86
N TRP A 315 -12.72 -3.21 -10.05
CA TRP A 315 -12.21 -4.05 -8.97
C TRP A 315 -11.25 -3.28 -8.06
N LEU A 316 -10.41 -2.42 -8.65
CA LEU A 316 -9.56 -1.47 -7.94
C LEU A 316 -10.40 -0.54 -7.05
N ASP A 317 -11.43 0.09 -7.62
CA ASP A 317 -12.34 0.98 -6.87
C ASP A 317 -13.01 0.22 -5.72
N LYS A 318 -13.53 -0.99 -5.99
CA LYS A 318 -14.13 -1.85 -4.96
C LYS A 318 -13.15 -2.27 -3.87
N THR A 319 -11.88 -2.47 -4.22
CA THR A 319 -10.82 -2.81 -3.25
C THR A 319 -10.52 -1.60 -2.36
N ILE A 320 -10.46 -0.40 -2.95
CA ILE A 320 -10.32 0.87 -2.21
C ILE A 320 -11.49 1.07 -1.25
N ASP A 321 -12.73 0.88 -1.71
CA ASP A 321 -13.93 0.99 -0.89
C ASP A 321 -13.94 -0.04 0.25
N GLY A 322 -13.47 -1.26 -0.02
CA GLY A 322 -13.33 -2.31 0.99
C GLY A 322 -12.34 -1.94 2.10
N VAL A 323 -11.18 -1.38 1.72
CA VAL A 323 -10.17 -0.88 2.68
C VAL A 323 -10.74 0.24 3.55
N GLN A 324 -11.44 1.20 2.94
CA GLN A 324 -12.08 2.29 3.67
C GLN A 324 -13.23 1.80 4.55
N GLY A 325 -14.03 0.84 4.09
CA GLY A 325 -15.14 0.24 4.83
C GLY A 325 -14.67 -0.50 6.09
N ALA A 326 -13.62 -1.30 5.97
CA ALA A 326 -13.02 -2.00 7.11
C ALA A 326 -12.53 -1.01 8.18
N SER A 327 -11.93 0.11 7.76
CA SER A 327 -11.51 1.19 8.68
C SER A 327 -12.69 1.85 9.41
N LYS A 328 -13.82 2.08 8.74
CA LYS A 328 -15.03 2.65 9.38
C LYS A 328 -15.60 1.74 10.47
N ILE A 329 -15.61 0.42 10.24
CA ILE A 329 -16.03 -0.56 11.25
C ILE A 329 -15.10 -0.51 12.46
N PHE A 330 -13.79 -0.47 12.21
CA PHE A 330 -12.79 -0.36 13.28
C PHE A 330 -12.94 0.96 14.07
N LEU A 331 -13.21 2.06 13.38
CA LEU A 331 -13.47 3.36 13.98
C LEU A 331 -14.70 3.31 14.90
N LEU A 332 -15.80 2.73 14.44
CA LEU A 332 -17.02 2.58 15.27
C LEU A 332 -16.73 1.74 16.52
N ALA A 333 -16.03 0.61 16.37
CA ALA A 333 -15.63 -0.24 17.49
C ALA A 333 -14.77 0.52 18.50
N THR A 334 -13.81 1.33 18.03
CA THR A 334 -12.93 2.11 18.89
C THR A 334 -13.69 3.22 19.64
N ILE A 335 -14.63 3.89 18.98
CA ILE A 335 -15.50 4.90 19.62
C ILE A 335 -16.36 4.26 20.71
N ILE A 336 -16.96 3.09 20.44
CA ILE A 336 -17.73 2.34 21.44
C ILE A 336 -16.84 1.96 22.63
N LEU A 337 -15.62 1.50 22.39
CA LEU A 337 -14.65 1.19 23.45
C LEU A 337 -14.27 2.42 24.28
N MET A 338 -14.04 3.58 23.65
CA MET A 338 -13.78 4.84 24.37
C MET A 338 -14.98 5.27 25.21
N GLY A 339 -16.19 5.21 24.65
CA GLY A 339 -17.43 5.50 25.37
C GLY A 339 -17.62 4.57 26.57
N GLY A 340 -17.40 3.26 26.37
CA GLY A 340 -17.42 2.25 27.43
C GLY A 340 -16.37 2.50 28.52
N MET A 341 -15.18 2.98 28.15
CA MET A 341 -14.16 3.36 29.12
C MET A 341 -14.58 4.58 29.94
N LEU A 342 -15.17 5.61 29.30
CA LEU A 342 -15.67 6.79 29.99
C LEU A 342 -16.82 6.46 30.95
N THR A 343 -17.77 5.63 30.54
CA THR A 343 -18.87 5.20 31.43
C THR A 343 -18.35 4.38 32.60
N LEU A 344 -17.33 3.54 32.39
CA LEU A 344 -16.68 2.79 33.46
C LEU A 344 -15.97 3.70 34.45
N VAL A 345 -15.29 4.77 33.98
CA VAL A 345 -14.67 5.78 34.85
C VAL A 345 -15.70 6.52 35.68
N VAL A 346 -16.78 7.02 35.06
CA VAL A 346 -17.84 7.73 35.79
C VAL A 346 -18.51 6.80 36.81
N GLY A 347 -18.84 5.56 36.40
CA GLY A 347 -19.42 4.57 37.29
C GLY A 347 -18.52 4.23 38.47
N ALA A 348 -17.20 4.16 38.26
CA ALA A 348 -16.24 3.95 39.34
C ALA A 348 -16.27 5.10 40.36
N VAL A 349 -16.22 6.35 39.89
CA VAL A 349 -16.28 7.53 40.78
C VAL A 349 -17.59 7.56 41.57
N SER A 350 -18.73 7.40 40.90
CA SER A 350 -20.04 7.39 41.57
C SER A 350 -20.20 6.25 42.58
N SER A 351 -19.63 5.07 42.30
CA SER A 351 -19.68 3.94 43.24
C SER A 351 -18.83 4.16 44.50
N ILE A 352 -17.73 4.91 44.38
CA ILE A 352 -16.89 5.27 45.52
C ILE A 352 -17.56 6.36 46.34
N GLU A 353 -18.16 7.37 45.69
CA GLU A 353 -18.95 8.41 46.37
C GLU A 353 -20.11 7.83 47.17
N SER A 354 -20.89 6.93 46.59
CA SER A 354 -22.02 6.29 47.29
C SER A 354 -21.56 5.41 48.46
N ALA A 355 -20.42 4.73 48.34
CA ALA A 355 -19.83 3.96 49.44
C ALA A 355 -19.39 4.87 50.60
N ILE A 356 -18.85 6.05 50.30
CA ILE A 356 -18.46 7.04 51.32
C ILE A 356 -19.71 7.59 52.02
N GLU A 357 -20.75 7.98 51.29
CA GLU A 357 -22.00 8.49 51.89
C GLU A 357 -22.64 7.47 52.83
N GLN A 358 -22.73 6.19 52.44
CA GLN A 358 -23.27 5.14 53.30
C GLN A 358 -22.46 4.95 54.59
N SER A 359 -21.14 5.10 54.53
CA SER A 359 -20.27 5.00 55.70
C SER A 359 -20.33 6.21 56.64
N THR A 360 -20.85 7.35 56.19
CA THR A 360 -20.97 8.58 56.99
C THR A 360 -22.32 8.69 57.71
N VAL A 361 -23.32 7.90 57.28
CA VAL A 361 -24.68 7.87 57.83
C VAL A 361 -24.85 6.79 58.92
N GLN A 362 -23.89 5.86 59.04
CA GLN A 362 -23.75 4.93 60.17
C GLN A 362 -22.82 5.50 61.24
#